data_AF-A0A3P7PSX5-F1
#
_entry.id   AF-A0A3P7PSX5-F1
#
_cell.length_a   1.000
_cell.length_b   1.000
_cell.length_c   1.000
_cell.angle_alpha   90.00
_cell.angle_beta   90.00
_cell.angle_gamma   90.00
#
_symmetry.space_group_name_H-M   'P 1'
#
loop_
_entity.id
_entity.type
_entity.pdbx_description
1 polymer ?
#
loop_
_entity_poly.entity_id
_entity_poly.type
_entity_poly.pdbx_seq_one_letter_code
_entity_poly.pdbx_strand_id
1 'polypeptide(L)'
;MKNKSLILKIIIPVVIGLLVGRFVTPLFGVASPWASIALSTGITITLFIIIESIMSKPTTGRTSTVPMGEIKNLHKVNKSEIRQATGVLADAFKEDPLFKILFGDAVKNSHKYTLVAKFMIRYCYKYGDVYASSEKFEGIMAITQDEYSYMSLWRMIRSGSVFPFLSIGFITFMKVASALSPMDEARKKHMKNKSFAYLQIIGVASENQGKGHGGNYLMNS
;
A
#
# COMPACT_ATOMS: atom_id res chain seq x y z
N MET A 1 -19.58 15.48 11.68
CA MET A 1 -18.83 14.44 10.92
C MET A 1 -17.71 13.73 11.68
N LYS A 2 -17.15 14.28 12.80
CA LYS A 2 -16.06 13.66 13.58
C LYS A 2 -16.37 12.26 14.16
N ASN A 3 -17.62 12.00 14.56
CA ASN A 3 -17.96 10.79 15.32
C ASN A 3 -18.01 9.50 14.48
N LYS A 4 -18.35 9.60 13.18
CA LYS A 4 -18.36 8.43 12.27
C LYS A 4 -16.97 7.83 12.07
N SER A 5 -15.92 8.66 12.09
CA SER A 5 -14.53 8.20 11.98
C SER A 5 -14.11 7.38 13.19
N LEU A 6 -14.50 7.81 14.40
CA LEU A 6 -14.16 7.12 15.64
C LEU A 6 -14.87 5.77 15.76
N ILE A 7 -16.17 5.75 15.43
CA ILE A 7 -16.98 4.53 15.42
C ILE A 7 -16.42 3.51 14.42
N LEU A 8 -16.05 3.96 13.22
CA LEU A 8 -15.49 3.08 12.18
C LEU A 8 -14.09 2.54 12.57
N LYS A 9 -13.31 3.32 13.33
CA LYS A 9 -12.02 2.89 13.90
C LYS A 9 -12.16 1.83 15.00
N ILE A 10 -13.32 1.70 15.64
CA ILE A 10 -13.56 0.70 16.69
C ILE A 10 -14.24 -0.54 16.10
N ILE A 11 -15.25 -0.36 15.24
CA ILE A 11 -16.03 -1.49 14.69
C ILE A 11 -15.16 -2.37 13.77
N ILE A 12 -14.29 -1.79 12.96
CA ILE A 12 -13.50 -2.58 11.99
C ILE A 12 -12.48 -3.52 12.68
N PRO A 13 -11.68 -3.08 13.66
CA PRO A 13 -10.82 -3.99 14.42
C PRO A 13 -11.60 -5.09 15.14
N VAL A 14 -12.82 -4.81 15.62
CA VAL A 14 -13.69 -5.81 16.24
C VAL A 14 -14.12 -6.86 15.20
N VAL A 15 -14.54 -6.46 14.01
CA VAL A 15 -14.91 -7.39 12.92
C VAL A 15 -13.71 -8.23 12.45
N ILE A 16 -12.52 -7.61 12.34
CA ILE A 16 -11.28 -8.33 12.00
C ILE A 16 -10.90 -9.31 13.13
N GLY A 17 -10.96 -8.88 14.39
CA GLY A 17 -10.69 -9.71 15.57
C GLY A 17 -11.66 -10.89 15.69
N LEU A 18 -12.92 -10.73 15.26
CA LEU A 18 -13.90 -11.81 15.16
C LEU A 18 -13.57 -12.81 14.05
N LEU A 19 -13.12 -12.34 12.88
CA LEU A 19 -12.75 -13.20 11.74
C LEU A 19 -11.44 -13.97 12.00
N VAL A 20 -10.44 -13.30 12.57
CA VAL A 20 -9.12 -13.87 12.88
C VAL A 20 -9.18 -14.72 14.15
N GLY A 21 -10.04 -14.35 15.10
CA GLY A 21 -10.23 -15.06 16.36
C GLY A 21 -10.64 -16.51 16.20
N ARG A 22 -11.26 -16.87 15.07
CA ARG A 22 -11.59 -18.27 14.69
C ARG A 22 -10.39 -19.13 14.30
N PHE A 23 -9.28 -18.52 13.90
CA PHE A 23 -8.03 -19.20 13.55
C PHE A 23 -7.01 -19.18 14.70
N VAL A 24 -7.10 -18.17 15.57
CA VAL A 24 -6.17 -17.95 16.69
C VAL A 24 -6.65 -18.62 17.99
N THR A 25 -7.95 -18.93 18.09
CA THR A 25 -8.62 -19.64 19.22
C THR A 25 -7.86 -20.89 19.70
N PRO A 26 -7.44 -21.82 18.83
CA PRO A 26 -6.84 -23.09 19.27
C PRO A 26 -5.43 -22.91 19.87
N LEU A 27 -4.75 -21.80 19.58
CA LEU A 27 -3.37 -21.57 19.99
C LEU A 27 -3.22 -21.21 21.47
N PHE A 28 -4.30 -20.77 22.13
CA PHE A 28 -4.26 -20.26 23.50
C PHE A 28 -4.98 -21.13 24.53
N GLY A 29 -5.50 -22.30 24.12
CA GLY A 29 -6.12 -23.27 25.04
C GLY A 29 -7.35 -22.74 25.80
N VAL A 30 -7.99 -21.67 25.30
CA VAL A 30 -9.11 -21.01 25.98
C VAL A 30 -10.40 -21.76 25.66
N ALA A 31 -10.99 -22.40 26.69
CA ALA A 31 -12.17 -23.25 26.52
C ALA A 31 -13.46 -22.50 26.15
N SER A 32 -13.53 -21.19 26.43
CA SER A 32 -14.72 -20.37 26.13
C SER A 32 -14.58 -19.66 24.79
N PRO A 33 -15.55 -19.83 23.87
CA PRO A 33 -15.61 -19.06 22.62
C PRO A 33 -15.63 -17.55 22.86
N TRP A 34 -16.33 -17.08 23.90
CA TRP A 34 -16.43 -15.66 24.24
C TRP A 34 -15.12 -15.11 24.80
N ALA A 35 -14.44 -15.87 25.68
CA ALA A 35 -13.13 -15.47 26.20
C ALA A 35 -12.07 -15.43 25.08
N SER A 36 -12.17 -16.34 24.11
CA SER A 36 -11.27 -16.36 22.96
C SER A 36 -11.51 -15.20 22.00
N ILE A 37 -12.77 -14.84 21.78
CA ILE A 37 -13.14 -13.64 21.01
C ILE A 37 -12.62 -12.39 21.72
N ALA A 38 -12.81 -12.27 23.03
CA ALA A 38 -12.33 -11.14 23.81
C ALA A 38 -10.79 -11.04 23.78
N LEU A 39 -10.08 -12.17 23.93
CA LEU A 39 -8.62 -12.23 23.85
C LEU A 39 -8.10 -11.88 22.45
N SER A 40 -8.66 -12.47 21.39
CA SER A 40 -8.31 -12.17 20.00
C SER A 40 -8.58 -10.71 19.64
N THR A 41 -9.73 -10.19 20.05
CA THR A 41 -10.12 -8.80 19.80
C THR A 41 -9.21 -7.86 20.57
N GLY A 42 -8.88 -8.17 21.83
CA GLY A 42 -7.92 -7.43 22.63
C GLY A 42 -6.54 -7.39 21.99
N ILE A 43 -5.98 -8.54 21.61
CA ILE A 43 -4.70 -8.65 20.89
C ILE A 43 -4.75 -7.84 19.59
N THR A 44 -5.84 -7.97 18.81
CA THR A 44 -6.01 -7.26 17.54
C THR A 44 -6.04 -5.74 17.76
N ILE A 45 -6.80 -5.25 18.74
CA ILE A 45 -6.88 -3.83 19.09
C ILE A 45 -5.52 -3.32 19.57
N THR A 46 -4.82 -4.06 20.42
CA THR A 46 -3.48 -3.68 20.90
C THR A 46 -2.46 -3.63 19.77
N LEU A 47 -2.45 -4.63 18.88
CA LEU A 47 -1.64 -4.59 17.64
C LEU A 47 -2.03 -3.41 16.77
N PHE A 48 -3.32 -3.11 16.65
CA PHE A 48 -3.81 -1.97 15.88
C PHE A 48 -3.30 -0.63 16.44
N ILE A 49 -3.32 -0.48 17.77
CA ILE A 49 -2.82 0.72 18.47
C ILE A 49 -1.31 0.83 18.31
N ILE A 50 -0.57 -0.27 18.49
CA ILE A 50 0.90 -0.29 18.32
C ILE A 50 1.26 0.06 16.88
N ILE A 51 0.58 -0.55 15.90
CA ILE A 51 0.80 -0.28 14.48
C ILE A 51 0.41 1.15 14.12
N GLU A 52 -0.73 1.69 14.57
CA GLU A 52 -1.05 3.11 14.37
C GLU A 52 -0.04 4.01 15.08
N SER A 53 0.48 3.67 16.25
CA SER A 53 1.50 4.47 16.93
C SER A 53 2.82 4.51 16.16
N ILE A 54 3.20 3.40 15.53
CA ILE A 54 4.38 3.31 14.65
C ILE A 54 4.14 4.04 13.32
N MET A 55 2.96 3.85 12.71
CA MET A 55 2.67 4.28 11.33
C MET A 55 2.04 5.68 11.23
N SER A 56 1.33 6.14 12.26
CA SER A 56 0.68 7.44 12.29
C SER A 56 1.50 8.41 13.14
N LYS A 57 2.32 9.20 12.47
CA LYS A 57 2.76 10.48 13.03
C LYS A 57 1.83 11.56 12.50
N PRO A 58 1.28 12.45 13.36
CA PRO A 58 0.43 13.53 12.91
C PRO A 58 1.27 14.48 12.05
N THR A 59 1.00 14.52 10.75
CA THR A 59 1.51 15.56 9.86
C THR A 59 0.53 16.71 9.86
N THR A 60 0.77 17.71 10.71
CA THR A 60 0.09 19.01 10.70
C THR A 60 0.71 19.88 9.62
N GLY A 61 0.43 19.57 8.36
CA GLY A 61 0.82 20.37 7.20
C GLY A 61 -0.43 20.92 6.50
N ARG A 62 -0.32 22.10 5.89
CA ARG A 62 -1.38 22.69 5.06
C ARG A 62 -1.57 21.77 3.84
N THR A 63 -2.71 21.10 3.75
CA THR A 63 -3.04 20.18 2.66
C THR A 63 -3.39 20.96 1.40
N SER A 64 -2.55 20.82 0.37
CA SER A 64 -2.89 21.24 -0.99
C SER A 64 -2.59 20.07 -1.91
N THR A 65 -3.62 19.52 -2.55
CA THR A 65 -3.42 18.57 -3.65
C THR A 65 -2.65 19.29 -4.74
N VAL A 66 -1.53 18.75 -5.18
CA VAL A 66 -0.85 19.24 -6.37
C VAL A 66 -1.68 18.76 -7.55
N PRO A 67 -2.27 19.69 -8.34
CA PRO A 67 -3.02 19.29 -9.53
C PRO A 67 -2.02 18.63 -10.51
N MET A 68 -2.19 17.33 -10.73
CA MET A 68 -1.32 16.56 -11.63
C MET A 68 -1.63 16.80 -13.11
N GLY A 69 -2.68 17.58 -13.41
CA GLY A 69 -3.15 17.82 -14.78
C GLY A 69 -3.50 16.53 -15.54
N GLU A 70 -3.75 16.67 -16.83
CA GLU A 70 -3.59 15.55 -17.76
C GLU A 70 -2.11 15.44 -18.12
N ILE A 71 -1.49 14.33 -17.75
CA ILE A 71 -0.15 14.02 -18.22
C ILE A 71 -0.31 13.53 -19.66
N LYS A 72 0.16 14.32 -20.63
CA LYS A 72 -0.03 14.04 -22.05
C LYS A 72 0.52 12.65 -22.39
N ASN A 73 -0.20 11.93 -23.24
CA ASN A 73 0.18 10.61 -23.75
C ASN A 73 0.24 9.49 -22.69
N LEU A 74 -0.36 9.69 -21.51
CA LEU A 74 -0.54 8.62 -20.52
C LEU A 74 -2.02 8.28 -20.36
N HIS A 75 -2.29 6.97 -20.22
CA HIS A 75 -3.62 6.48 -19.94
C HIS A 75 -3.88 6.53 -18.43
N LYS A 76 -4.89 7.28 -17.99
CA LYS A 76 -5.26 7.32 -16.57
C LYS A 76 -6.05 6.05 -16.20
N VAL A 77 -5.48 5.24 -15.32
CA VAL A 77 -6.04 3.93 -14.94
C VAL A 77 -7.36 4.12 -14.19
N ASN A 78 -8.40 3.45 -14.65
CA ASN A 78 -9.70 3.42 -14.00
C ASN A 78 -9.86 2.22 -13.03
N LYS A 79 -10.97 2.19 -12.30
CA LYS A 79 -11.20 1.15 -11.27
C LYS A 79 -11.25 -0.27 -11.84
N SER A 80 -11.84 -0.46 -13.02
CA SER A 80 -11.92 -1.76 -13.69
C SER A 80 -10.53 -2.28 -14.11
N GLU A 81 -9.61 -1.38 -14.40
CA GLU A 81 -8.26 -1.69 -14.89
C GLU A 81 -7.23 -1.96 -13.78
N ILE A 82 -7.59 -1.74 -12.51
CA ILE A 82 -6.69 -1.99 -11.36
C ILE A 82 -6.06 -3.39 -11.41
N ARG A 83 -6.82 -4.40 -11.87
CA ARG A 83 -6.30 -5.77 -12.00
C ARG A 83 -5.20 -5.88 -13.04
N GLN A 84 -5.36 -5.22 -14.19
CA GLN A 84 -4.37 -5.21 -15.27
C GLN A 84 -3.10 -4.47 -14.83
N ALA A 85 -3.26 -3.27 -14.26
CA ALA A 85 -2.15 -2.49 -13.69
C ALA A 85 -1.36 -3.28 -12.63
N THR A 86 -2.06 -4.03 -11.78
CA THR A 86 -1.44 -4.92 -10.79
C THR A 86 -0.57 -5.98 -11.44
N GLY A 87 -1.05 -6.62 -12.52
CA GLY A 87 -0.31 -7.67 -13.22
C GLY A 87 0.98 -7.15 -13.83
N VAL A 88 0.91 -6.01 -14.51
CA VAL A 88 2.06 -5.34 -15.13
C VAL A 88 3.10 -4.95 -14.08
N LEU A 89 2.66 -4.36 -12.98
CA LEU A 89 3.57 -3.96 -11.92
C LEU A 89 4.18 -5.18 -11.21
N ALA A 90 3.42 -6.26 -10.99
CA ALA A 90 3.96 -7.48 -10.42
C ALA A 90 5.02 -8.12 -11.33
N ASP A 91 4.80 -8.09 -12.64
CA ASP A 91 5.73 -8.56 -13.67
C ASP A 91 7.02 -7.73 -13.69
N ALA A 92 6.90 -6.41 -13.74
CA ALA A 92 8.00 -5.47 -13.81
C ALA A 92 9.04 -5.68 -12.69
N PHE A 93 8.60 -6.09 -11.50
CA PHE A 93 9.44 -6.24 -10.32
C PHE A 93 9.90 -7.69 -10.06
N LYS A 94 9.57 -8.68 -10.91
CA LYS A 94 9.94 -10.10 -10.67
C LYS A 94 11.44 -10.30 -10.43
N GLU A 95 12.27 -9.61 -11.21
CA GLU A 95 13.74 -9.68 -11.13
C GLU A 95 14.34 -8.54 -10.29
N ASP A 96 13.53 -7.73 -9.62
CA ASP A 96 14.02 -6.64 -8.79
C ASP A 96 14.77 -7.18 -7.55
N PRO A 97 16.02 -6.75 -7.31
CA PRO A 97 16.83 -7.27 -6.20
C PRO A 97 16.20 -7.03 -4.82
N LEU A 98 15.59 -5.87 -4.60
CA LEU A 98 14.94 -5.55 -3.32
C LEU A 98 13.73 -6.47 -3.10
N PHE A 99 12.89 -6.65 -4.12
CA PHE A 99 11.73 -7.52 -4.04
C PHE A 99 12.13 -8.99 -3.86
N LYS A 100 13.21 -9.43 -4.51
CA LYS A 100 13.76 -10.78 -4.35
C LYS A 100 14.27 -11.03 -2.93
N ILE A 101 14.92 -10.04 -2.31
CA ILE A 101 15.35 -10.12 -0.90
C ILE A 101 14.13 -10.20 0.04
N LEU A 102 13.08 -9.44 -0.26
CA LEU A 102 11.89 -9.35 0.60
C LEU A 102 10.96 -10.57 0.47
N PHE A 103 10.72 -11.03 -0.76
CA PHE A 103 9.68 -12.02 -1.07
C PHE A 103 10.24 -13.38 -1.49
N GLY A 104 11.53 -13.46 -1.78
CA GLY A 104 12.20 -14.65 -2.31
C GLY A 104 12.03 -14.77 -3.82
N ASP A 105 12.25 -15.98 -4.33
CA ASP A 105 12.11 -16.29 -5.75
C ASP A 105 10.69 -15.97 -6.29
N ALA A 106 10.61 -15.25 -7.41
CA ALA A 106 9.36 -14.75 -7.97
C ALA A 106 8.51 -15.84 -8.62
N VAL A 107 9.13 -16.93 -9.11
CA VAL A 107 8.38 -18.08 -9.65
C VAL A 107 7.66 -18.80 -8.52
N LYS A 108 8.37 -19.07 -7.42
CA LYS A 108 7.80 -19.72 -6.23
C LYS A 108 6.84 -18.84 -5.44
N ASN A 109 7.06 -17.52 -5.43
CA ASN A 109 6.31 -16.56 -4.60
C ASN A 109 5.53 -15.53 -5.42
N SER A 110 5.14 -15.84 -6.66
CA SER A 110 4.43 -14.93 -7.59
C SER A 110 3.21 -14.23 -6.99
N HIS A 111 2.49 -14.93 -6.11
CA HIS A 111 1.39 -14.40 -5.32
C HIS A 111 1.79 -13.17 -4.49
N LYS A 112 2.95 -13.17 -3.81
CA LYS A 112 3.40 -12.06 -2.96
C LYS A 112 3.70 -10.80 -3.79
N TYR A 113 4.31 -10.97 -4.97
CA TYR A 113 4.54 -9.90 -5.94
C TYR A 113 3.22 -9.28 -6.41
N THR A 114 2.23 -10.13 -6.71
CA THR A 114 0.88 -9.67 -7.07
C THR A 114 0.21 -8.92 -5.91
N LEU A 115 0.36 -9.40 -4.68
CA LEU A 115 -0.22 -8.75 -3.50
C LEU A 115 0.39 -7.37 -3.24
N VAL A 116 1.72 -7.24 -3.30
CA VAL A 116 2.38 -5.94 -3.06
C VAL A 116 2.06 -4.96 -4.19
N ALA A 117 2.03 -5.41 -5.44
CA ALA A 117 1.60 -4.58 -6.56
C ALA A 117 0.16 -4.09 -6.35
N LYS A 118 -0.75 -5.01 -6.00
CA LYS A 118 -2.17 -4.69 -5.73
C LYS A 118 -2.33 -3.70 -4.59
N PHE A 119 -1.53 -3.86 -3.53
CA PHE A 119 -1.46 -2.94 -2.40
C PHE A 119 -1.08 -1.53 -2.86
N MET A 120 0.00 -1.39 -3.63
CA MET A 120 0.51 -0.10 -4.14
C MET A 120 -0.50 0.57 -5.07
N ILE A 121 -1.04 -0.17 -6.05
CA ILE A 121 -2.01 0.37 -7.03
C ILE A 121 -3.28 0.86 -6.33
N ARG A 122 -3.87 0.06 -5.44
CA ARG A 122 -5.09 0.46 -4.72
C ARG A 122 -4.88 1.68 -3.84
N TYR A 123 -3.72 1.77 -3.20
CA TYR A 123 -3.40 2.90 -2.34
C TYR A 123 -3.26 4.17 -3.16
N CYS A 124 -2.45 4.14 -4.22
CA CYS A 124 -2.24 5.29 -5.11
C CYS A 124 -3.53 5.70 -5.84
N TYR A 125 -4.32 4.74 -6.33
CA TYR A 125 -5.63 5.03 -6.95
C TYR A 125 -6.58 5.78 -6.01
N LYS A 126 -6.49 5.53 -4.69
CA LYS A 126 -7.36 6.19 -3.71
C LYS A 126 -6.88 7.58 -3.29
N TYR A 127 -5.57 7.80 -3.31
CA TYR A 127 -4.90 8.93 -2.64
C TYR A 127 -3.96 9.73 -3.55
N GLY A 128 -4.06 9.51 -4.84
CA GLY A 128 -3.29 10.15 -5.89
C GLY A 128 -3.80 9.66 -7.23
N ASP A 129 -2.89 9.27 -8.11
CA ASP A 129 -3.21 8.86 -9.47
C ASP A 129 -2.36 7.67 -9.90
N VAL A 130 -2.91 6.88 -10.83
CA VAL A 130 -2.22 5.76 -11.46
C VAL A 130 -2.34 5.92 -12.96
N TYR A 131 -1.20 5.83 -13.64
CA TYR A 131 -1.09 6.01 -15.08
C TYR A 131 -0.45 4.78 -15.72
N ALA A 132 -0.96 4.39 -16.87
CA ALA A 132 -0.33 3.45 -17.79
C ALA A 132 0.31 4.22 -18.95
N SER A 133 1.31 3.62 -19.60
CA SER A 133 1.99 4.21 -20.76
C SER A 133 1.05 4.43 -21.93
N SER A 134 0.03 3.58 -22.05
CA SER A 134 -1.04 3.63 -23.03
C SER A 134 -2.17 2.69 -22.57
N GLU A 135 -3.23 2.57 -23.37
CA GLU A 135 -4.30 1.58 -23.17
C GLU A 135 -3.80 0.11 -23.24
N LYS A 136 -2.56 -0.12 -23.67
CA LYS A 136 -1.93 -1.45 -23.72
C LYS A 136 -1.20 -1.83 -22.44
N PHE A 137 -1.02 -0.90 -21.50
CA PHE A 137 -0.38 -1.14 -20.19
C PHE A 137 1.05 -1.70 -20.28
N GLU A 138 1.91 -1.14 -21.12
CA GLU A 138 3.32 -1.57 -21.19
C GLU A 138 4.10 -1.26 -19.91
N GLY A 139 3.70 -0.20 -19.19
CA GLY A 139 4.18 0.10 -17.84
C GLY A 139 3.13 0.79 -16.99
N ILE A 140 3.48 1.01 -15.73
CA ILE A 140 2.65 1.67 -14.73
C ILE A 140 3.48 2.66 -13.93
N MET A 141 2.88 3.83 -13.69
CA MET A 141 3.35 4.86 -12.78
C MET A 141 2.26 5.12 -11.74
N ALA A 142 2.60 5.06 -10.47
CA ALA A 142 1.64 5.25 -9.38
C ALA A 142 2.15 6.32 -8.39
N ILE A 143 1.30 7.30 -8.14
CA ILE A 143 1.63 8.54 -7.45
C ILE A 143 0.70 8.73 -6.25
N THR A 144 1.21 9.35 -5.19
CA THR A 144 0.44 9.80 -4.03
C THR A 144 0.63 11.29 -3.79
N GLN A 145 -0.36 11.96 -3.20
CA GLN A 145 -0.21 13.36 -2.78
C GLN A 145 0.52 13.45 -1.43
N ASP A 146 1.05 14.64 -1.11
CA ASP A 146 1.94 14.91 0.03
C ASP A 146 1.55 14.20 1.33
N GLU A 147 0.35 14.44 1.84
CA GLU A 147 -0.12 13.91 3.11
C GLU A 147 -0.27 12.40 3.07
N TYR A 148 -0.51 11.83 1.89
CA TYR A 148 -0.73 10.41 1.67
C TYR A 148 0.53 9.63 1.33
N SER A 149 1.65 10.32 1.08
CA SER A 149 2.95 9.68 0.89
C SER A 149 3.42 8.90 2.13
N TYR A 150 2.85 9.19 3.31
CA TYR A 150 2.91 8.31 4.49
C TYR A 150 1.67 7.42 4.59
N MET A 151 1.91 6.12 4.55
CA MET A 151 0.84 5.12 4.68
C MET A 151 0.48 4.93 6.14
N SER A 152 -0.77 5.24 6.50
CA SER A 152 -1.33 4.85 7.80
C SER A 152 -2.24 3.64 7.63
N LEU A 153 -2.36 2.85 8.69
CA LEU A 153 -3.24 1.67 8.69
C LEU A 153 -4.68 2.04 8.30
N TRP A 154 -5.18 3.17 8.80
CA TRP A 154 -6.50 3.67 8.44
C TRP A 154 -6.65 3.96 6.94
N ARG A 155 -5.62 4.54 6.32
CA ARG A 155 -5.62 4.79 4.87
C ARG A 155 -5.53 3.50 4.08
N MET A 156 -4.80 2.50 4.58
CA MET A 156 -4.74 1.18 3.96
C MET A 156 -6.09 0.45 3.99
N ILE A 157 -6.85 0.60 5.08
CA ILE A 157 -8.22 0.05 5.17
C ILE A 157 -9.13 0.75 4.16
N ARG A 158 -9.14 2.08 4.15
CA ARG A 158 -10.03 2.88 3.28
C ARG A 158 -9.71 2.74 1.79
N SER A 159 -8.48 2.41 1.43
CA SER A 159 -8.08 2.06 0.05
C SER A 159 -8.37 0.61 -0.33
N GLY A 160 -8.73 -0.25 0.62
CA GLY A 160 -8.86 -1.70 0.39
C GLY A 160 -7.51 -2.40 0.19
N SER A 161 -6.41 -1.75 0.59
CA SER A 161 -5.05 -2.25 0.53
C SER A 161 -4.67 -3.09 1.76
N VAL A 162 -5.46 -3.03 2.84
CA VAL A 162 -5.20 -3.77 4.09
C VAL A 162 -5.19 -5.30 3.92
N PHE A 163 -6.08 -5.87 3.09
CA PHE A 163 -6.11 -7.33 2.91
C PHE A 163 -4.89 -7.85 2.14
N PRO A 164 -4.51 -7.27 0.98
CA PRO A 164 -3.25 -7.62 0.34
C PRO A 164 -2.05 -7.47 1.27
N PHE A 165 -2.04 -6.38 2.06
CA PHE A 165 -1.00 -6.13 3.05
C PHE A 165 -0.87 -7.24 4.10
N LEU A 166 -1.97 -7.61 4.76
CA LEU A 166 -1.95 -8.65 5.80
C LEU A 166 -1.57 -10.03 5.23
N SER A 167 -1.92 -10.28 3.97
CA SER A 167 -1.66 -11.56 3.30
C SER A 167 -0.18 -11.77 2.94
N ILE A 168 0.63 -10.70 2.86
CA ILE A 168 2.09 -10.79 2.64
C ILE A 168 2.84 -11.27 3.90
N GLY A 169 2.24 -11.07 5.07
CA GLY A 169 2.79 -11.45 6.38
C GLY A 169 3.50 -10.31 7.10
N PHE A 170 3.31 -10.24 8.43
CA PHE A 170 3.79 -9.15 9.29
C PHE A 170 5.32 -9.02 9.34
N ILE A 171 6.05 -10.14 9.33
CA ILE A 171 7.53 -10.14 9.36
C ILE A 171 8.09 -9.51 8.09
N THR A 172 7.57 -9.92 6.93
CA THR A 172 7.94 -9.34 5.64
C THR A 172 7.64 -7.85 5.60
N PHE A 173 6.50 -7.44 6.18
CA PHE A 173 6.17 -6.02 6.33
C PHE A 173 7.22 -5.25 7.16
N MET A 174 7.59 -5.75 8.33
CA MET A 174 8.58 -5.06 9.17
C MET A 174 9.91 -4.87 8.43
N LYS A 175 10.30 -5.85 7.60
CA LYS A 175 11.47 -5.72 6.71
C LYS A 175 11.30 -4.61 5.67
N VAL A 176 10.15 -4.55 4.98
CA VAL A 176 9.84 -3.49 4.01
C VAL A 176 9.84 -2.12 4.69
N ALA A 177 9.13 -1.98 5.81
CA ALA A 177 9.01 -0.73 6.55
C ALA A 177 10.39 -0.24 7.04
N SER A 178 11.21 -1.15 7.55
CA SER A 178 12.59 -0.83 7.97
C SER A 178 13.49 -0.47 6.79
N ALA A 179 13.31 -1.08 5.62
CA ALA A 179 14.09 -0.75 4.43
C ALA A 179 13.74 0.65 3.87
N LEU A 180 12.47 1.06 4.00
CA LEU A 180 11.97 2.33 3.47
C LEU A 180 12.05 3.48 4.50
N SER A 181 12.26 3.21 5.79
CA SER A 181 12.29 4.24 6.83
C SER A 181 13.33 5.36 6.59
N PRO A 182 14.53 5.10 6.04
CA PRO A 182 15.47 6.18 5.75
C PRO A 182 14.97 7.15 4.66
N MET A 183 14.24 6.62 3.66
CA MET A 183 13.64 7.43 2.59
C MET A 183 12.54 8.34 3.16
N ASP A 184 11.75 7.80 4.09
CA ASP A 184 10.72 8.55 4.81
C ASP A 184 11.31 9.70 5.62
N GLU A 185 12.41 9.48 6.33
CA GLU A 185 13.09 10.51 7.11
C GLU A 185 13.69 11.60 6.23
N ALA A 186 14.35 11.23 5.13
CA ALA A 186 14.87 12.17 4.16
C ALA A 186 13.75 13.03 3.55
N ARG A 187 12.65 12.40 3.12
CA ARG A 187 11.47 13.10 2.58
C ARG A 187 10.89 14.08 3.59
N LYS A 188 10.73 13.69 4.86
CA LYS A 188 10.33 14.59 5.96
C LYS A 188 11.22 15.81 6.06
N LYS A 189 12.53 15.60 6.07
CA LYS A 189 13.53 16.67 6.26
C LYS A 189 13.49 17.68 5.11
N HIS A 190 13.43 17.20 3.88
CA HIS A 190 13.57 18.05 2.68
C HIS A 190 12.26 18.63 2.16
N MET A 191 11.12 17.97 2.41
CA MET A 191 9.80 18.37 1.90
C MET A 191 8.89 18.96 2.98
N LYS A 192 9.43 19.27 4.17
CA LYS A 192 8.67 19.90 5.25
C LYS A 192 7.98 21.17 4.75
N ASN A 193 6.68 21.28 5.02
CA ASN A 193 5.83 22.42 4.65
C ASN A 193 5.69 22.68 3.13
N LYS A 194 6.05 21.72 2.28
CA LYS A 194 5.82 21.79 0.84
C LYS A 194 4.73 20.80 0.47
N SER A 195 3.84 21.19 -0.44
CA SER A 195 2.99 20.24 -1.14
C SER A 195 3.73 19.67 -2.33
N PHE A 196 3.61 18.36 -2.53
CA PHE A 196 4.31 17.63 -3.57
C PHE A 196 3.50 16.39 -3.97
N ALA A 197 3.72 15.96 -5.22
CA ALA A 197 3.35 14.64 -5.66
C ALA A 197 4.53 13.69 -5.47
N TYR A 198 4.26 12.50 -4.98
CA TYR A 198 5.27 11.50 -4.67
C TYR A 198 5.08 10.27 -5.54
N LEU A 199 6.06 10.03 -6.42
CA LEU A 199 6.15 8.81 -7.20
C LEU A 199 6.45 7.64 -6.26
N GLN A 200 5.42 6.85 -5.96
CA GLN A 200 5.53 5.70 -5.05
C GLN A 200 6.19 4.52 -5.73
N ILE A 201 5.79 4.27 -6.99
CA ILE A 201 6.33 3.16 -7.75
C ILE A 201 6.14 3.40 -9.25
N ILE A 202 7.13 2.96 -10.02
CA ILE A 202 7.13 2.95 -11.48
C ILE A 202 7.71 1.62 -11.94
N GLY A 203 7.11 1.00 -12.95
CA GLY A 203 7.59 -0.27 -13.50
C GLY A 203 7.10 -0.48 -14.92
N VAL A 204 7.92 -1.13 -15.74
CA VAL A 204 7.59 -1.52 -17.12
C VAL A 204 7.57 -3.04 -17.17
N ALA A 205 6.53 -3.63 -17.78
CA ALA A 205 6.42 -5.08 -17.98
C ALA A 205 7.72 -5.61 -18.61
N SER A 206 8.20 -6.76 -18.16
CA SER A 206 9.51 -7.31 -18.54
C SER A 206 9.68 -7.41 -20.06
N GLU A 207 8.62 -7.81 -20.78
CA GLU A 207 8.61 -7.89 -22.26
C GLU A 207 8.75 -6.54 -22.98
N ASN A 208 8.54 -5.43 -22.26
CA ASN A 208 8.59 -4.06 -22.77
C ASN A 208 9.76 -3.24 -22.19
N GLN A 209 10.61 -3.83 -21.35
CA GLN A 209 11.80 -3.15 -20.84
C GLN A 209 12.82 -2.90 -21.97
N GLY A 210 13.68 -1.89 -21.80
CA GLY A 210 14.68 -1.49 -22.80
C GLY A 210 14.13 -0.73 -24.02
N LYS A 211 12.81 -0.52 -24.12
CA LYS A 211 12.16 0.17 -25.26
C LYS A 211 11.84 1.65 -25.00
N GLY A 212 12.35 2.24 -23.91
CA GLY A 212 12.15 3.66 -23.57
C GLY A 212 10.84 4.00 -22.85
N HIS A 213 9.94 3.04 -22.58
CA HIS A 213 8.69 3.31 -21.87
C HIS A 213 8.88 3.95 -20.48
N GLY A 214 9.95 3.57 -19.75
CA GLY A 214 10.29 4.17 -18.46
C GLY A 214 10.61 5.67 -18.55
N GLY A 215 11.30 6.09 -19.63
CA GLY A 215 11.63 7.49 -19.89
C GLY A 215 10.41 8.33 -20.26
N ASN A 216 9.45 7.74 -20.98
CA ASN A 216 8.21 8.43 -21.37
C ASN A 216 7.40 8.95 -20.17
N TYR A 217 7.46 8.27 -19.02
CA TYR A 217 6.81 8.74 -17.79
C TYR A 217 7.46 9.98 -17.18
N LEU A 218 8.79 10.12 -17.32
CA LEU A 218 9.57 11.19 -16.71
C LEU A 218 9.77 12.39 -17.63
N MET A 219 9.66 12.20 -18.95
CA MET A 219 9.86 13.27 -19.95
C MET A 219 8.56 13.95 -20.38
N ASN A 220 7.39 13.31 -20.20
CA ASN A 220 6.09 13.88 -20.56
C ASN A 220 5.26 14.35 -19.33
N SER A 221 5.80 14.24 -18.12
CA SER A 221 5.20 14.68 -16.84
C SER A 221 5.54 16.11 -16.48
#